data_AF-A0A7R9FDG4-F1
#
_entry.id   AF-A0A7R9FDG4-F1
#
_cell.length_a   1.000
_cell.length_b   1.000
_cell.length_c   1.000
_cell.angle_alpha   90.00
_cell.angle_beta   90.00
_cell.angle_gamma   90.00
#
_symmetry.space_group_name_H-M   'P 1'
#
loop_
_entity.id
_entity.type
_entity.pdbx_description
1 polymer ?
#
loop_
_entity_poly.entity_id
_entity_poly.type
_entity_poly.pdbx_seq_one_letter_code
_entity_poly.pdbx_strand_id
1 'polypeptide(L)'
;MFETLVSNSQHHLLEHESFHRPLLKLLALCSEDWFPMEEEKKLEVEKKLVDLLDHLCISLMHNTELLGLFFHSSSHQGPDRFIIFTLLIPFVHREGAIGHQARDALLKCISLSVMNEYVGTYIADHSDMCLVLVTGLSALYSELPRKLDVELEEWHRLTPDDVNDIPKLAMFMNSLVFCNAVVQVAHPKVKTQLMEFLHQGFLVPVMGPALLQV
;
A
#
# COMPACT_ATOMS: atom_id res chain seq x y z
N MET A 1 -19.88 9.15 5.76
CA MET A 1 -21.11 8.90 4.98
C MET A 1 -20.87 7.85 3.90
N PHE A 2 -20.02 8.10 2.88
CA PHE A 2 -19.72 7.11 1.85
C PHE A 2 -19.17 5.79 2.41
N GLU A 3 -18.22 5.87 3.34
CA GLU A 3 -17.70 4.72 4.12
C GLU A 3 -18.84 3.83 4.66
N THR A 4 -19.74 4.43 5.44
CA THR A 4 -20.89 3.74 6.06
C THR A 4 -21.87 3.16 5.03
N LEU A 5 -22.04 3.81 3.88
CA LEU A 5 -22.94 3.34 2.83
C LEU A 5 -22.34 2.16 2.06
N VAL A 6 -21.03 2.20 1.75
CA VAL A 6 -20.34 1.09 1.09
C VAL A 6 -20.27 -0.12 2.02
N SER A 7 -19.96 0.07 3.31
CA SER A 7 -19.85 -1.03 4.27
C SER A 7 -21.15 -1.78 4.52
N ASN A 8 -22.30 -1.09 4.49
CA ASN A 8 -23.60 -1.70 4.82
C ASN A 8 -24.42 -2.17 3.61
N SER A 9 -24.03 -1.83 2.38
CA SER A 9 -24.87 -2.08 1.19
C SER A 9 -24.49 -3.31 0.37
N GLN A 10 -23.49 -4.09 0.80
CA GLN A 10 -23.00 -5.27 0.08
C GLN A 10 -22.89 -4.98 -1.43
N HIS A 11 -22.08 -4.01 -1.84
CA HIS A 11 -21.80 -3.62 -3.24
C HIS A 11 -22.95 -3.12 -4.15
N HIS A 12 -24.22 -3.40 -3.85
CA HIS A 12 -25.37 -3.02 -4.72
C HIS A 12 -25.45 -1.51 -5.01
N LEU A 13 -25.04 -0.66 -4.06
CA LEU A 13 -25.04 0.79 -4.28
C LEU A 13 -24.01 1.24 -5.31
N LEU A 14 -22.93 0.48 -5.53
CA LEU A 14 -21.86 0.83 -6.47
C LEU A 14 -22.32 0.71 -7.93
N GLU A 15 -23.31 -0.13 -8.21
CA GLU A 15 -23.87 -0.30 -9.56
C GLU A 15 -24.75 0.88 -9.98
N HIS A 16 -25.23 1.68 -9.01
CA HIS A 16 -26.07 2.83 -9.29
C HIS A 16 -25.22 4.08 -9.58
N GLU A 17 -25.33 4.61 -10.80
CA GLU A 17 -24.59 5.81 -11.22
C GLU A 17 -24.77 7.01 -10.27
N SER A 18 -25.96 7.16 -9.67
CA SER A 18 -26.28 8.24 -8.74
C SER A 18 -25.45 8.21 -7.45
N PHE A 19 -24.93 7.04 -7.06
CA PHE A 19 -24.04 6.89 -5.92
C PHE A 19 -22.57 6.87 -6.37
N HIS A 20 -22.29 6.12 -7.43
CA HIS A 20 -20.95 5.91 -7.93
C HIS A 20 -20.28 7.19 -8.46
N ARG A 21 -20.98 8.01 -9.27
CA ARG A 21 -20.37 9.23 -9.84
C ARG A 21 -19.92 10.24 -8.76
N PRO A 22 -20.72 10.55 -7.73
CA PRO A 22 -20.27 11.38 -6.61
C PRO A 22 -19.08 10.77 -5.85
N LEU A 23 -19.10 9.45 -5.64
CA LEU A 23 -18.01 8.74 -4.97
C LEU A 23 -16.69 8.90 -5.74
N LEU A 24 -16.70 8.68 -7.05
CA LEU A 24 -15.51 8.88 -7.87
C LEU A 24 -15.00 10.31 -7.85
N LYS A 25 -15.91 11.29 -7.92
CA LYS A 25 -15.53 12.70 -7.83
C LYS A 25 -14.86 13.00 -6.50
N LEU A 26 -15.36 12.43 -5.40
CA LEU A 26 -14.74 12.55 -4.08
C LEU A 26 -13.34 11.93 -4.07
N LEU A 27 -13.18 10.70 -4.57
CA LEU A 27 -11.89 10.03 -4.65
C LEU A 27 -10.88 10.81 -5.51
N ALA A 28 -11.34 11.40 -6.62
CA ALA A 28 -10.50 12.23 -7.48
C ALA A 28 -10.01 13.49 -6.75
N LEU A 29 -10.88 14.13 -5.95
CA LEU A 29 -10.48 15.27 -5.11
C LEU A 29 -9.45 14.87 -4.04
N CYS A 30 -9.49 13.64 -3.53
CA CYS A 30 -8.49 13.12 -2.60
C CYS A 30 -7.14 12.81 -3.26
N SER A 31 -7.06 12.79 -4.60
CA SER A 31 -5.80 12.60 -5.34
C SER A 31 -5.05 13.89 -5.62
N GLU A 32 -5.72 15.04 -5.41
CA GLU A 32 -5.12 16.37 -5.55
C GLU A 32 -4.46 16.78 -4.24
N ASP A 33 -3.46 17.67 -4.31
CA ASP A 33 -2.78 18.18 -3.13
C ASP A 33 -3.81 18.79 -2.16
N TRP A 34 -3.81 18.25 -0.93
CA TRP A 34 -4.75 18.68 0.08
C TRP A 34 -4.58 20.18 0.34
N PHE A 35 -5.68 20.94 0.28
CA PHE A 35 -5.68 22.33 0.72
C PHE A 35 -5.05 22.44 2.12
N PRO A 36 -4.41 23.57 2.47
CA PRO A 36 -3.82 23.74 3.79
C PRO A 36 -4.89 23.56 4.87
N MET A 37 -4.85 22.43 5.57
CA MET A 37 -5.72 22.07 6.68
C MET A 37 -4.89 21.89 7.96
N GLU A 38 -5.56 22.03 9.10
CA GLU A 38 -4.99 21.64 10.39
C GLU A 38 -4.64 20.13 10.38
N GLU A 39 -3.50 19.77 10.96
CA GLU A 39 -2.96 18.40 10.92
C GLU A 39 -3.93 17.35 11.50
N GLU A 40 -4.64 17.70 12.58
CA GLU A 40 -5.62 16.81 13.20
C GLU A 40 -6.81 16.50 12.28
N LYS A 41 -7.34 17.53 11.58
CA LYS A 41 -8.40 17.35 10.59
C LYS A 41 -7.91 16.54 9.41
N LYS A 42 -6.69 16.78 8.95
CA LYS A 42 -6.08 16.00 7.86
C LYS A 42 -6.02 14.52 8.23
N LEU A 43 -5.53 14.20 9.43
CA LEU A 43 -5.44 12.84 9.93
C LEU A 43 -6.82 12.15 9.99
N GLU A 44 -7.86 12.87 10.43
CA GLU A 44 -9.23 12.34 10.45
C GLU A 44 -9.73 12.00 9.04
N VAL A 45 -9.50 12.88 8.05
CA VAL A 45 -9.96 12.60 6.69
C VAL A 45 -9.14 11.49 6.04
N GLU A 46 -7.83 11.41 6.26
CA GLU A 46 -6.99 10.32 5.77
C GLU A 46 -7.43 8.97 6.34
N LYS A 47 -7.76 8.92 7.63
CA LYS A 47 -8.33 7.72 8.26
C LYS A 47 -9.63 7.31 7.57
N LYS A 48 -10.55 8.26 7.37
CA LYS A 48 -11.84 8.00 6.70
C LYS A 48 -11.68 7.61 5.23
N LEU A 49 -10.68 8.15 4.56
CA LEU A 49 -10.32 7.79 3.19
C LEU A 49 -9.83 6.34 3.14
N VAL A 50 -8.87 5.97 3.98
CA VAL A 50 -8.34 4.60 4.02
C VAL A 50 -9.42 3.59 4.42
N ASP A 51 -10.30 3.94 5.37
CA ASP A 51 -11.49 3.16 5.72
C ASP A 51 -12.38 2.90 4.49
N LEU A 52 -12.70 3.96 3.74
CA LEU A 52 -13.51 3.85 2.53
C LEU A 52 -12.82 3.00 1.45
N LEU A 53 -11.53 3.23 1.19
CA LEU A 53 -10.76 2.50 0.20
C LEU A 53 -10.73 1.00 0.54
N ASP A 54 -10.56 0.64 1.81
CA ASP A 54 -10.58 -0.75 2.26
C ASP A 54 -11.92 -1.44 1.97
N HIS A 55 -13.05 -0.78 2.27
CA HIS A 55 -14.37 -1.32 1.99
C HIS A 55 -14.64 -1.45 0.48
N LEU A 56 -14.08 -0.55 -0.34
CA LEU A 56 -14.13 -0.68 -1.79
C LEU A 56 -13.30 -1.87 -2.26
N CYS A 57 -12.10 -2.08 -1.73
CA CYS A 57 -11.30 -3.28 -2.02
C CYS A 57 -12.07 -4.56 -1.68
N ILE A 58 -12.72 -4.61 -0.52
CA ILE A 58 -13.58 -5.74 -0.13
C ILE A 58 -14.71 -5.94 -1.14
N SER A 59 -15.38 -4.86 -1.56
CA SER A 59 -16.46 -4.94 -2.55
C SER A 59 -15.97 -5.49 -3.90
N LEU A 60 -14.80 -5.05 -4.36
CA LEU A 60 -14.17 -5.53 -5.60
C LEU A 60 -13.73 -7.00 -5.51
N MET A 61 -13.27 -7.45 -4.33
CA MET A 61 -12.96 -8.86 -4.09
C MET A 61 -14.19 -9.77 -4.19
N HIS A 62 -15.38 -9.26 -3.85
CA HIS A 62 -16.64 -10.01 -3.98
C HIS A 62 -17.22 -9.96 -5.40
N ASN A 63 -17.02 -8.85 -6.12
CA ASN A 63 -17.52 -8.68 -7.48
C ASN A 63 -16.50 -7.92 -8.34
N THR A 64 -15.73 -8.65 -9.15
CA THR A 64 -14.68 -8.11 -10.02
C THR A 64 -15.22 -7.31 -11.20
N GLU A 65 -16.50 -7.47 -11.57
CA GLU A 65 -17.12 -6.69 -12.65
C GLU A 65 -17.17 -5.19 -12.32
N LEU A 66 -17.17 -4.87 -11.03
CA LEU A 66 -17.12 -3.49 -10.54
C LEU A 66 -15.75 -2.84 -10.75
N LEU A 67 -14.70 -3.56 -11.16
CA LEU A 67 -13.38 -2.97 -11.41
C LEU A 67 -13.45 -1.84 -12.44
N GLY A 68 -14.22 -2.04 -13.52
CA GLY A 68 -14.33 -1.06 -14.60
C GLY A 68 -14.84 0.32 -14.14
N LEU A 69 -15.55 0.36 -13.01
CA LEU A 69 -16.03 1.59 -12.39
C LEU A 69 -14.91 2.47 -11.82
N PHE A 70 -13.80 1.86 -11.40
CA PHE A 70 -12.71 2.55 -10.68
C PHE A 70 -11.45 2.75 -11.52
N PHE A 71 -11.44 2.29 -12.77
CA PHE A 71 -10.41 2.62 -13.76
C PHE A 71 -10.83 3.87 -14.55
N HIS A 72 -10.00 4.91 -14.51
CA HIS A 72 -10.27 6.18 -15.17
C HIS A 72 -9.20 6.55 -16.19
N SER A 73 -9.62 6.93 -17.38
CA SER A 73 -8.70 7.49 -18.38
C SER A 73 -8.23 8.88 -17.95
N SER A 74 -6.94 9.02 -17.65
CA SER A 74 -6.32 10.33 -17.51
C SER A 74 -6.06 10.91 -18.90
N SER A 75 -7.00 11.73 -19.41
CA SER A 75 -6.87 12.59 -20.60
C SER A 75 -6.04 12.03 -21.77
N HIS A 76 -6.74 11.47 -22.76
CA HIS A 76 -6.37 11.23 -24.18
C HIS A 76 -5.08 10.47 -24.57
N GLN A 77 -4.09 10.23 -23.71
CA GLN A 77 -2.86 9.50 -24.11
C GLN A 77 -2.23 8.58 -23.04
N GLY A 78 -2.82 8.44 -21.85
CA GLY A 78 -2.31 7.57 -20.78
C GLY A 78 -3.15 6.30 -20.56
N PRO A 79 -2.57 5.22 -19.98
CA PRO A 79 -3.35 4.07 -19.53
C PRO A 79 -4.33 4.48 -18.42
N ASP A 80 -5.45 3.76 -18.32
CA ASP A 80 -6.44 4.04 -17.28
C ASP A 80 -5.83 3.82 -15.89
N ARG A 81 -6.08 4.76 -14.97
CA ARG A 81 -5.59 4.72 -13.60
C ARG A 81 -6.58 4.02 -12.70
N PHE A 82 -6.10 3.04 -11.94
CA PHE A 82 -6.88 2.42 -10.87
C PHE A 82 -6.90 3.32 -9.64
N ILE A 83 -7.94 4.15 -9.50
CA ILE A 83 -7.96 5.25 -8.51
C ILE A 83 -7.78 4.76 -7.06
N ILE A 84 -8.40 3.63 -6.70
CA ILE A 84 -8.32 3.06 -5.35
C ILE A 84 -6.87 2.68 -5.02
N PHE A 85 -6.22 1.96 -5.93
CA PHE A 85 -4.84 1.52 -5.77
C PHE A 85 -3.89 2.71 -5.68
N THR A 86 -4.04 3.70 -6.57
CA THR A 86 -3.20 4.90 -6.59
C THR A 86 -3.31 5.71 -5.29
N LEU A 87 -4.51 5.84 -4.74
CA LEU A 87 -4.73 6.56 -3.47
C LEU A 87 -4.15 5.83 -2.25
N LEU A 88 -3.98 4.51 -2.31
CA LEU A 88 -3.41 3.73 -1.20
C LEU A 88 -1.87 3.81 -1.15
N ILE A 89 -1.19 3.96 -2.30
CA ILE A 89 0.29 3.96 -2.38
C ILE A 89 0.96 4.94 -1.40
N PRO A 90 0.52 6.21 -1.27
CA PRO A 90 1.17 7.17 -0.36
C PRO A 90 1.16 6.75 1.12
N PHE A 91 0.25 5.86 1.52
CA PHE A 91 0.10 5.42 2.91
C PHE A 91 0.90 4.15 3.25
N VAL A 92 1.53 3.50 2.27
CA VAL A 92 2.09 2.14 2.43
C VAL A 92 3.22 2.05 3.47
N HIS A 93 4.06 3.09 3.54
CA HIS A 93 5.15 3.20 4.52
C HIS A 93 4.77 4.03 5.75
N ARG A 94 3.50 4.46 5.86
CA ARG A 94 3.03 5.24 7.02
C ARG A 94 3.01 4.37 8.27
N GLU A 95 3.27 5.00 9.41
CA GLU A 95 3.18 4.36 10.72
C GLU A 95 1.72 4.32 11.22
N GLY A 96 1.47 3.44 12.19
CA GLY A 96 0.23 3.38 12.96
C GLY A 96 -0.93 2.75 12.18
N ALA A 97 -2.13 2.97 12.70
CA ALA A 97 -3.35 2.32 12.22
C ALA A 97 -3.63 2.63 10.74
N ILE A 98 -3.40 3.87 10.28
CA ILE A 98 -3.64 4.26 8.89
C ILE A 98 -2.74 3.48 7.94
N GLY A 99 -1.44 3.38 8.23
CA GLY A 99 -0.52 2.63 7.39
C GLY A 99 -0.78 1.12 7.41
N HIS A 100 -1.15 0.56 8.57
CA HIS A 100 -1.54 -0.84 8.68
C HIS A 100 -2.76 -1.15 7.80
N GLN A 101 -3.82 -0.36 7.94
CA GLN A 101 -5.04 -0.55 7.16
C GLN A 101 -4.83 -0.30 5.66
N ALA A 102 -4.00 0.69 5.29
CA ALA A 102 -3.67 0.94 3.90
C ALA A 102 -2.92 -0.26 3.29
N ARG A 103 -2.01 -0.89 4.03
CA ARG A 103 -1.33 -2.13 3.60
C ARG A 103 -2.33 -3.27 3.41
N ASP A 104 -3.25 -3.48 4.35
CA ASP A 104 -4.28 -4.53 4.22
C ASP A 104 -5.18 -4.28 2.99
N ALA A 105 -5.63 -3.04 2.80
CA ALA A 105 -6.42 -2.64 1.63
C ALA A 105 -5.65 -2.85 0.32
N LEU A 106 -4.36 -2.50 0.31
CA LEU A 106 -3.50 -2.62 -0.87
C LEU A 106 -3.24 -4.10 -1.20
N LEU A 107 -3.07 -4.97 -0.20
CA LEU A 107 -2.96 -6.42 -0.42
C LEU A 107 -4.23 -7.01 -1.04
N LYS A 108 -5.41 -6.51 -0.71
CA LYS A 108 -6.66 -6.90 -1.38
C LYS A 108 -6.63 -6.50 -2.86
N CYS A 109 -6.23 -5.26 -3.18
CA CYS A 109 -6.06 -4.84 -4.59
C CYS A 109 -5.02 -5.68 -5.34
N ILE A 110 -3.91 -6.02 -4.69
CA ILE A 110 -2.87 -6.85 -5.29
C ILE A 110 -3.39 -8.28 -5.47
N SER A 111 -4.20 -8.80 -4.56
CA SER A 111 -4.82 -10.13 -4.72
C SER A 111 -5.81 -10.17 -5.90
N LEU A 112 -6.49 -9.06 -6.22
CA LEU A 112 -7.31 -8.95 -7.44
C LEU A 112 -6.50 -9.17 -8.73
N SER A 113 -5.19 -8.89 -8.71
CA SER A 113 -4.34 -9.10 -9.89
C SER A 113 -4.22 -10.56 -10.32
N VAL A 114 -4.45 -11.51 -9.41
CA VAL A 114 -4.52 -12.94 -9.73
C VAL A 114 -5.87 -13.30 -10.36
N MET A 115 -6.93 -12.59 -9.97
CA MET A 115 -8.30 -12.82 -10.46
C MET A 115 -8.59 -12.09 -11.77
N ASN A 116 -7.80 -11.06 -12.10
CA ASN A 116 -8.01 -10.19 -13.24
C ASN A 116 -6.66 -9.77 -13.87
N GLU A 117 -6.38 -10.30 -15.07
CA GLU A 117 -5.14 -10.07 -15.81
C GLU A 117 -4.87 -8.58 -16.09
N TYR A 118 -5.92 -7.79 -16.29
CA TYR A 118 -5.79 -6.36 -16.55
C TYR A 118 -5.27 -5.61 -15.32
N VAL A 119 -5.72 -5.98 -14.11
CA VAL A 119 -5.17 -5.44 -12.86
C VAL A 119 -3.70 -5.85 -12.70
N GLY A 120 -3.34 -7.10 -12.99
CA GLY A 120 -1.95 -7.56 -12.95
C GLY A 120 -1.03 -6.84 -13.93
N THR A 121 -1.52 -6.59 -15.14
CA THR A 121 -0.81 -5.81 -16.15
C THR A 121 -0.66 -4.35 -15.73
N TYR A 122 -1.74 -3.73 -15.23
CA TYR A 122 -1.71 -2.36 -14.72
C TYR A 122 -0.68 -2.18 -13.59
N ILE A 123 -0.69 -3.06 -12.59
CA ILE A 123 0.22 -2.96 -11.44
C ILE A 123 1.69 -3.08 -11.90
N ALA A 124 1.97 -3.98 -12.85
CA ALA A 124 3.32 -4.23 -13.34
C ALA A 124 3.83 -3.16 -14.32
N ASP A 125 2.98 -2.68 -15.23
CA ASP A 125 3.42 -1.87 -16.38
C ASP A 125 3.06 -0.39 -16.25
N HIS A 126 2.11 -0.05 -15.39
CA HIS A 126 1.49 1.29 -15.34
C HIS A 126 1.47 1.88 -13.92
N SER A 127 2.13 1.23 -12.97
CA SER A 127 2.18 1.64 -11.57
C SER A 127 3.63 1.60 -11.08
N ASP A 128 3.99 2.60 -10.28
CA ASP A 128 5.32 2.67 -9.64
C ASP A 128 5.39 1.91 -8.30
N MET A 129 4.39 1.10 -7.96
CA MET A 129 4.29 0.43 -6.65
C MET A 129 5.57 -0.34 -6.29
N CYS A 130 6.08 -1.21 -7.18
CA CYS A 130 7.29 -2.00 -6.90
C CYS A 130 8.49 -1.10 -6.56
N LEU A 131 8.65 0.02 -7.29
CA LEU A 131 9.71 0.98 -7.04
C LEU A 131 9.51 1.69 -5.70
N VAL A 132 8.30 2.15 -5.40
CA VAL A 132 7.94 2.79 -4.12
C VAL A 132 8.20 1.87 -2.92
N LEU A 133 7.89 0.57 -3.04
CA LEU A 133 8.18 -0.40 -1.98
C LEU A 133 9.67 -0.55 -1.73
N VAL A 134 10.48 -0.76 -2.79
CA VAL A 134 11.92 -1.02 -2.65
C VAL A 134 12.68 0.22 -2.18
N THR A 135 12.35 1.40 -2.74
CA THR A 135 12.96 2.67 -2.32
C THR A 135 12.61 3.00 -0.88
N GLY A 136 11.35 2.85 -0.48
CA GLY A 136 10.93 3.07 0.90
C GLY A 136 11.54 2.05 1.88
N LEU A 137 11.66 0.78 1.48
CA LEU A 137 12.36 -0.23 2.30
C LEU A 137 13.83 0.14 2.53
N SER A 138 14.50 0.64 1.50
CA SER A 138 15.90 1.11 1.58
C SER A 138 16.05 2.34 2.47
N ALA A 139 15.09 3.27 2.42
CA ALA A 139 15.04 4.43 3.30
C ALA A 139 14.85 4.01 4.77
N LEU A 140 13.87 3.16 5.04
CA LEU A 140 13.59 2.64 6.38
C LEU A 140 14.78 1.85 6.97
N TYR A 141 15.47 1.07 6.13
CA TYR A 141 16.71 0.41 6.56
C TYR A 141 17.79 1.42 6.96
N SER A 142 17.97 2.48 6.16
CA SER A 142 18.96 3.53 6.43
C SER A 142 18.67 4.33 7.70
N GLU A 143 17.40 4.36 8.12
CA GLU A 143 16.97 5.02 9.35
C GLU A 143 17.22 4.19 10.61
N LEU A 144 17.48 2.88 10.48
CA LEU A 144 17.68 1.98 11.61
C LEU A 144 18.81 2.48 12.53
N PRO A 145 18.67 2.29 13.86
CA PRO A 145 19.75 2.59 14.79
C PRO A 145 21.03 1.84 14.42
N ARG A 146 22.16 2.56 14.36
CA ARG A 146 23.48 1.96 14.09
C ARG A 146 24.04 1.20 15.30
N LYS A 147 23.47 1.44 16.47
CA LYS A 147 23.79 0.79 17.74
C LYS A 147 22.48 0.52 18.46
N LEU A 148 22.41 -0.64 19.11
CA LEU A 148 21.31 -1.01 19.97
C LEU A 148 21.89 -1.03 21.38
N ASP A 149 21.37 -0.15 22.25
CA ASP A 149 21.79 -0.08 23.64
C ASP A 149 21.08 -1.20 24.41
N VAL A 150 21.68 -2.39 24.37
CA VAL A 150 21.13 -3.57 25.04
C VAL A 150 22.00 -3.92 26.25
N GLU A 151 21.41 -3.83 27.43
CA GLU A 151 22.09 -4.07 28.72
C GLU A 151 22.08 -5.56 29.14
N LEU A 152 21.54 -6.46 28.31
CA LEU A 152 21.37 -7.88 28.63
C LEU A 152 22.50 -8.73 28.04
N GLU A 153 23.24 -9.44 28.89
CA GLU A 153 24.35 -10.33 28.51
C GLU A 153 23.95 -11.45 27.51
N GLU A 154 22.67 -11.83 27.46
CA GLU A 154 22.16 -12.91 26.60
C GLU A 154 21.53 -12.44 25.28
N TRP A 155 21.59 -11.15 24.97
CA TRP A 155 20.97 -10.63 23.75
C TRP A 155 21.84 -10.89 22.51
N HIS A 156 21.45 -11.91 21.74
CA HIS A 156 22.20 -12.40 20.57
C HIS A 156 21.39 -12.37 19.27
N ARG A 157 20.12 -11.94 19.33
CA ARG A 157 19.22 -11.84 18.17
C ARG A 157 18.09 -10.86 18.47
N LEU A 158 17.54 -10.27 17.40
CA LEU A 158 16.28 -9.55 17.47
C LEU A 158 15.13 -10.52 17.77
N THR A 159 14.24 -10.09 18.66
CA THR A 159 13.03 -10.77 19.09
C THR A 159 11.80 -9.95 18.67
N PRO A 160 10.59 -10.53 18.70
CA PRO A 160 9.37 -9.75 18.48
C PRO A 160 9.20 -8.57 19.45
N ASP A 161 9.68 -8.70 20.69
CA ASP A 161 9.63 -7.62 21.68
C ASP A 161 10.52 -6.45 21.26
N ASP A 162 11.73 -6.71 20.77
CA ASP A 162 12.60 -5.65 20.21
C ASP A 162 11.93 -4.91 19.03
N VAL A 163 11.19 -5.63 18.18
CA VAL A 163 10.45 -5.02 17.07
C VAL A 163 9.33 -4.12 17.59
N ASN A 164 8.65 -4.49 18.68
CA ASN A 164 7.61 -3.68 19.29
C ASN A 164 8.17 -2.46 20.03
N ASP A 165 9.33 -2.60 20.66
CA ASP A 165 9.95 -1.59 21.52
C ASP A 165 10.79 -0.56 20.73
N ILE A 166 11.24 -0.90 19.52
CA ILE A 166 12.08 -0.03 18.68
C ILE A 166 11.25 0.44 17.48
N PRO A 167 10.67 1.67 17.48
CA PRO A 167 9.74 2.13 16.44
C PRO A 167 10.30 2.04 15.02
N LYS A 168 11.57 2.41 14.83
CA LYS A 168 12.24 2.35 13.52
C LYS A 168 12.40 0.91 13.01
N LEU A 169 12.65 -0.04 13.92
CA LEU A 169 12.69 -1.45 13.57
C LEU A 169 11.30 -1.95 13.23
N ALA A 170 10.27 -1.56 13.99
CA ALA A 170 8.87 -1.85 13.70
C ALA A 170 8.50 -1.41 12.28
N MET A 171 8.84 -0.17 11.90
CA MET A 171 8.56 0.37 10.57
C MET A 171 9.26 -0.41 9.46
N PHE A 172 10.56 -0.69 9.62
CA PHE A 172 11.32 -1.50 8.66
C PHE A 172 10.73 -2.91 8.52
N MET A 173 10.45 -3.58 9.64
CA MET A 173 9.87 -4.92 9.65
C MET A 173 8.47 -4.96 9.01
N ASN A 174 7.63 -3.97 9.29
CA ASN A 174 6.32 -3.83 8.66
C ASN A 174 6.43 -3.72 7.13
N SER A 175 7.36 -2.90 6.63
CA SER A 175 7.59 -2.74 5.19
C SER A 175 8.15 -4.01 4.54
N LEU A 176 9.08 -4.70 5.23
CA LEU A 176 9.66 -5.96 4.75
C LEU A 176 8.63 -7.09 4.70
N VAL A 177 7.84 -7.25 5.77
CA VAL A 177 6.73 -8.23 5.84
C VAL A 177 5.70 -7.93 4.76
N PHE A 178 5.40 -6.65 4.53
CA PHE A 178 4.50 -6.24 3.46
C PHE A 178 5.03 -6.62 2.08
N CYS A 179 6.30 -6.34 1.76
CA CYS A 179 6.92 -6.76 0.50
C CYS A 179 6.81 -8.27 0.30
N ASN A 180 7.09 -9.06 1.34
CA ASN A 180 6.93 -10.51 1.31
C ASN A 180 5.47 -10.93 1.07
N ALA A 181 4.50 -10.29 1.73
CA ALA A 181 3.09 -10.57 1.51
C ALA A 181 2.66 -10.28 0.07
N VAL A 182 3.13 -9.17 -0.52
CA VAL A 182 2.89 -8.86 -1.94
C VAL A 182 3.42 -9.97 -2.85
N VAL A 183 4.65 -10.44 -2.63
CA VAL A 183 5.26 -11.55 -3.40
C VAL A 183 4.46 -12.85 -3.31
N GLN A 184 3.72 -13.07 -2.22
CA GLN A 184 2.91 -14.28 -2.01
C GLN A 184 1.55 -14.22 -2.71
N VAL A 185 0.94 -13.04 -2.82
CA VAL A 185 -0.45 -12.89 -3.31
C VAL A 185 -0.59 -12.26 -4.69
N ALA A 186 0.48 -11.68 -5.23
CA ALA A 186 0.43 -10.94 -6.48
C ALA A 186 0.45 -11.83 -7.74
N HIS A 187 -0.04 -11.27 -8.84
CA HIS A 187 0.15 -11.79 -10.19
C HIS A 187 1.63 -12.10 -10.47
N PRO A 188 1.97 -13.22 -11.17
CA PRO A 188 3.36 -13.63 -11.40
C PRO A 188 4.26 -12.55 -12.00
N LYS A 189 3.71 -11.68 -12.87
CA LYS A 189 4.44 -10.56 -13.45
C LYS A 189 4.86 -9.52 -12.39
N VAL A 190 3.92 -9.12 -11.54
CA VAL A 190 4.17 -8.19 -10.42
C VAL A 190 5.18 -8.80 -9.44
N LYS A 191 5.02 -10.08 -9.11
CA LYS A 191 5.95 -10.82 -8.26
C LYS A 191 7.37 -10.78 -8.81
N THR A 192 7.54 -11.10 -10.09
CA THR A 192 8.85 -11.14 -10.75
C THR A 192 9.51 -9.76 -10.72
N GLN A 193 8.76 -8.73 -11.09
CA GLN A 193 9.24 -7.36 -11.08
C GLN A 193 9.64 -6.89 -9.67
N LEU A 194 8.82 -7.13 -8.65
CA LEU A 194 9.15 -6.77 -7.26
C LEU A 194 10.40 -7.51 -6.77
N MET A 195 10.54 -8.80 -7.09
CA MET A 195 11.73 -9.58 -6.72
C MET A 195 13.00 -9.06 -7.41
N GLU A 196 12.92 -8.69 -8.69
CA GLU A 196 14.03 -8.09 -9.42
C GLU A 196 14.43 -6.73 -8.83
N PHE A 197 13.45 -5.88 -8.51
CA PHE A 197 13.70 -4.58 -7.89
C PHE A 197 14.27 -4.74 -6.48
N LEU A 198 13.74 -5.67 -5.67
CA LEU A 198 14.31 -5.97 -4.35
C LEU A 198 15.76 -6.43 -4.48
N HIS A 199 16.06 -7.32 -5.43
CA HIS A 199 17.41 -7.80 -5.65
C HIS A 199 18.37 -6.67 -6.06
N GLN A 200 18.00 -5.89 -7.08
CA GLN A 200 18.86 -4.87 -7.67
C GLN A 200 18.92 -3.57 -6.86
N GLY A 201 17.85 -3.23 -6.13
CA GLY A 201 17.68 -1.96 -5.43
C GLY A 201 17.90 -2.04 -3.92
N PHE A 202 17.77 -3.21 -3.30
CA PHE A 202 17.92 -3.37 -1.84
C PHE A 202 18.91 -4.46 -1.46
N LEU A 203 18.72 -5.71 -1.89
CA LEU A 203 19.54 -6.83 -1.41
C LEU A 203 21.01 -6.70 -1.82
N VAL A 204 21.31 -6.46 -3.10
CA VAL A 204 22.68 -6.32 -3.56
C VAL A 204 23.32 -5.01 -3.09
N PRO A 205 22.72 -3.82 -3.31
CA PRO A 205 23.40 -2.55 -3.00
C PRO A 205 23.33 -2.13 -1.53
N VAL A 206 22.33 -2.54 -0.77
CA VAL A 206 22.14 -2.12 0.64
C VAL A 206 22.57 -3.24 1.59
N MET A 207 21.93 -4.41 1.49
CA MET A 207 22.22 -5.52 2.41
C MET A 207 23.59 -6.16 2.16
N GLY A 208 24.01 -6.30 0.90
CA GLY A 208 25.29 -6.90 0.53
C GLY A 208 26.48 -6.24 1.24
N PRO A 209 26.70 -4.92 1.07
CA PRO A 209 27.75 -4.21 1.79
C PRO A 209 27.58 -4.25 3.31
N ALA A 210 26.36 -4.15 3.83
CA ALA A 210 26.11 -4.16 5.27
C ALA A 210 26.51 -5.49 5.94
N LEU A 211 26.29 -6.63 5.26
CA LEU A 211 26.69 -7.95 5.75
C LEU A 211 28.20 -8.20 5.69
N LEU A 212 28.91 -7.48 4.82
CA LEU A 212 30.37 -7.56 4.69
C LEU A 212 31.12 -6.59 5.61
N GLN A 213 30.41 -5.68 6.28
CA GLN A 213 30.97 -4.84 7.34
C GLN A 213 31.16 -5.68 8.60
N VAL A 214 32.20 -6.51 8.60
CA VAL A 214 32.72 -7.24 9.76
C VAL A 214 33.94 -6.52 10.30
#